data_AF-A0A943HUD4-F1
#
_entry.id   AF-A0A943HUD4-F1
#
_cell.length_a   1.000
_cell.length_b   1.000
_cell.length_c   1.000
_cell.angle_alpha   90.00
_cell.angle_beta   90.00
_cell.angle_gamma   90.00
#
_symmetry.space_group_name_H-M   'P 1'
#
loop_
_entity.id
_entity.type
_entity.pdbx_description
1 polymer ?
#
loop_
_entity_poly.entity_id
_entity_poly.type
_entity_poly.pdbx_seq_one_letter_code
_entity_poly.pdbx_strand_id
1 'polypeptide(L)'
;MKKLLFMILALLLTSTTAFAFIDSYVISRDNLPEEAQAMLDKYFPKAKVSLIKIDCHLLKKADYDVRLTNGATIEFSNKGKWKSVDCGKRNVPDELVPKTIRNYVAKNYPDVTIVKIEKKSSGYEIGLSDQLKMKFNLLGQFKSIEMDDD
;
A
#
# COMPACT_ATOMS: atom_id res chain seq x y z
N MET A 1 4.63 -58.93 13.77
CA MET A 1 4.98 -57.73 14.58
C MET A 1 6.20 -56.94 14.10
N LYS A 2 7.12 -57.51 13.30
CA LYS A 2 8.29 -56.75 12.79
C LYS A 2 7.99 -55.85 11.58
N LYS A 3 6.94 -56.14 10.79
CA LYS A 3 6.58 -55.35 9.58
C LYS A 3 5.67 -54.14 9.85
N LEU A 4 5.03 -54.08 11.02
CA LEU A 4 4.21 -52.92 11.41
C LEU A 4 5.04 -51.80 12.04
N LEU A 5 6.19 -52.13 12.67
CA LEU A 5 7.09 -51.15 13.27
C LEU A 5 7.88 -50.34 12.22
N PHE A 6 8.12 -50.91 11.04
CA PHE A 6 8.79 -50.22 9.93
C PHE A 6 7.90 -49.22 9.19
N MET A 7 6.56 -49.34 9.31
CA MET A 7 5.64 -48.43 8.61
C MET A 7 5.44 -47.11 9.37
N ILE A 8 5.68 -47.08 10.68
CA ILE A 8 5.62 -45.86 11.51
C ILE A 8 6.93 -45.05 11.39
N LEU A 9 8.07 -45.70 11.10
CA LEU A 9 9.34 -45.00 10.89
C LEU A 9 9.46 -44.35 9.49
N ALA A 10 8.64 -44.78 8.53
CA ALA A 10 8.57 -44.19 7.19
C ALA A 10 7.73 -42.90 7.13
N LEU A 11 6.98 -42.57 8.18
CA LEU A 11 6.15 -41.35 8.23
C LEU A 11 6.90 -40.11 8.76
N LEU A 12 8.17 -40.23 9.16
CA LEU A 12 8.99 -39.12 9.70
C LEU A 12 9.85 -38.40 8.65
N LEU A 13 9.66 -38.65 7.35
CA LEU A 13 10.39 -37.99 6.27
C LEU A 13 9.51 -37.18 5.32
N THR A 14 8.28 -36.83 5.71
CA THR A 14 7.64 -35.65 5.16
C THR A 14 8.12 -34.45 5.98
N SER A 15 9.37 -34.01 5.72
CA SER A 15 9.72 -32.63 5.94
C SER A 15 8.81 -31.81 5.03
N THR A 16 7.59 -31.54 5.50
CA THR A 16 6.85 -30.40 5.00
C THR A 16 7.76 -29.23 5.30
N THR A 17 8.46 -28.75 4.28
CA THR A 17 8.84 -27.35 4.29
C THR A 17 7.49 -26.65 4.39
N ALA A 18 7.11 -26.27 5.61
CA ALA A 18 6.16 -25.22 5.77
C ALA A 18 6.75 -24.10 4.92
N PHE A 19 6.14 -23.83 3.76
CA PHE A 19 6.38 -22.58 3.06
C PHE A 19 5.96 -21.54 4.07
N ALA A 20 6.92 -21.07 4.85
CA ALA A 20 6.68 -20.06 5.83
C ALA A 20 6.32 -18.84 4.99
N PHE A 21 5.05 -18.48 5.04
CA PHE A 21 4.50 -17.26 4.46
C PHE A 21 5.08 -16.10 5.27
N ILE A 22 6.37 -15.82 5.02
CA ILE A 22 7.15 -14.81 5.71
C ILE A 22 7.16 -13.59 4.82
N ASP A 23 6.68 -12.48 5.36
CA ASP A 23 6.90 -11.16 4.77
C ASP A 23 8.39 -10.98 4.48
N SER A 24 8.72 -10.68 3.24
CA SER A 24 10.11 -10.44 2.84
C SER A 24 10.37 -8.94 2.67
N TYR A 25 11.59 -8.54 2.97
CA TYR A 25 12.02 -7.15 2.91
C TYR A 25 13.13 -7.01 1.90
N VAL A 26 12.94 -6.12 0.93
CA VAL A 26 13.94 -5.82 -0.11
C VAL A 26 14.11 -4.31 -0.24
N ILE A 27 15.20 -3.88 -0.87
CA ILE A 27 15.50 -2.45 -1.09
C ILE A 27 15.57 -2.07 -2.57
N SER A 28 15.67 -3.05 -3.48
CA SER A 28 15.75 -2.76 -4.92
C SER A 28 14.36 -2.59 -5.54
N ARG A 29 14.21 -1.51 -6.32
CA ARG A 29 13.03 -1.20 -7.14
C ARG A 29 12.70 -2.31 -8.16
N ASP A 30 13.70 -3.08 -8.58
CA ASP A 30 13.53 -4.15 -9.58
C ASP A 30 12.62 -5.29 -9.07
N ASN A 31 12.36 -5.34 -7.76
CA ASN A 31 11.43 -6.31 -7.16
C ASN A 31 9.96 -5.85 -7.25
N LEU A 32 9.69 -4.64 -7.74
CA LEU A 32 8.34 -4.12 -7.92
C LEU A 32 7.84 -4.42 -9.34
N PRO A 33 6.52 -4.60 -9.55
CA PRO A 33 5.95 -4.65 -10.89
C PRO A 33 6.24 -3.38 -11.70
N GLU A 34 6.37 -3.49 -13.01
CA GLU A 34 6.71 -2.35 -13.90
C GLU A 34 5.78 -1.14 -13.72
N GLU A 35 4.47 -1.37 -13.51
CA GLU A 35 3.51 -0.27 -13.27
C GLU A 35 3.82 0.51 -11.99
N ALA A 36 4.29 -0.17 -10.93
CA ALA A 36 4.70 0.48 -9.69
C ALA A 36 6.01 1.25 -9.87
N GLN A 37 6.97 0.67 -10.60
CA GLN A 37 8.23 1.37 -10.92
C GLN A 37 7.95 2.67 -11.70
N ALA A 38 7.13 2.60 -12.75
CA ALA A 38 6.73 3.76 -13.54
C ALA A 38 6.00 4.83 -12.71
N MET A 39 5.14 4.43 -11.77
CA MET A 39 4.48 5.33 -10.83
C MET A 39 5.51 6.07 -9.96
N LEU A 40 6.47 5.35 -9.37
CA LEU A 40 7.52 5.93 -8.54
C LEU A 40 8.43 6.87 -9.35
N ASP A 41 8.76 6.53 -10.58
CA ASP A 41 9.57 7.38 -11.46
C ASP A 41 8.83 8.66 -11.84
N LYS A 42 7.54 8.56 -12.16
CA LYS A 42 6.74 9.72 -12.54
C LYS A 42 6.51 10.68 -11.37
N TYR A 43 6.09 10.15 -10.23
CA TYR A 43 5.57 10.97 -9.12
C TYR A 43 6.57 11.19 -7.99
N PHE A 44 7.59 10.35 -7.87
CA PHE A 44 8.64 10.43 -6.85
C PHE A 44 10.07 10.30 -7.43
N PRO A 45 10.42 11.01 -8.52
CA PRO A 45 11.67 10.79 -9.27
C PRO A 45 12.95 11.00 -8.44
N LYS A 46 12.88 11.85 -7.41
CA LYS A 46 14.03 12.18 -6.55
C LYS A 46 14.13 11.31 -5.29
N ALA A 47 13.11 10.50 -5.00
CA ALA A 47 13.04 9.72 -3.78
C ALA A 47 13.52 8.28 -4.03
N LYS A 48 14.49 7.81 -3.24
CA LYS A 48 14.97 6.43 -3.34
C LYS A 48 14.07 5.51 -2.53
N VAL A 49 14.02 4.23 -2.90
CA VAL A 49 13.40 3.21 -2.06
C VAL A 49 14.27 2.99 -0.84
N SER A 50 13.66 3.06 0.34
CA SER A 50 14.28 2.73 1.62
C SER A 50 13.96 1.30 2.04
N LEU A 51 12.73 0.86 1.80
CA LEU A 51 12.24 -0.47 2.16
C LEU A 51 11.06 -0.85 1.27
N ILE A 52 11.01 -2.11 0.87
CA ILE A 52 9.85 -2.74 0.26
C ILE A 52 9.51 -3.95 1.14
N LYS A 53 8.33 -3.96 1.72
CA LYS A 53 7.74 -5.13 2.36
C LYS A 53 6.87 -5.83 1.33
N ILE A 54 7.13 -7.11 1.08
CA ILE A 54 6.31 -7.96 0.22
C ILE A 54 5.41 -8.77 1.15
N ASP A 55 4.14 -8.38 1.23
CA ASP A 55 3.14 -9.04 2.07
C ASP A 55 2.57 -10.26 1.33
N CYS A 56 2.98 -11.44 1.75
CA CYS A 56 2.55 -12.71 1.20
C CYS A 56 1.41 -13.31 2.04
N HIS A 57 0.20 -12.79 1.87
CA HIS A 57 -0.99 -13.42 2.44
C HIS A 57 -1.17 -14.85 1.91
N LEU A 58 -1.35 -15.82 2.83
CA LEU A 58 -1.40 -17.28 2.58
C LEU A 58 -2.14 -17.77 1.32
N LEU A 59 -3.17 -17.05 0.87
CA LEU A 59 -4.01 -17.40 -0.28
C LEU A 59 -4.25 -16.23 -1.26
N LYS A 60 -3.62 -15.07 -1.05
CA LYS A 60 -3.77 -13.88 -1.90
C LYS A 60 -2.47 -13.58 -2.63
N LYS A 61 -2.57 -12.90 -3.76
CA LYS A 61 -1.40 -12.41 -4.49
C LYS A 61 -0.72 -11.33 -3.64
N ALA A 62 0.61 -11.34 -3.62
CA ALA A 62 1.39 -10.47 -2.75
C ALA A 62 1.14 -8.99 -3.04
N ASP A 63 0.95 -8.19 -2.00
CA ASP A 63 0.92 -6.74 -2.08
C ASP A 63 2.29 -6.17 -1.66
N TYR A 64 2.59 -4.93 -2.04
CA TYR A 64 3.88 -4.30 -1.80
C TYR A 64 3.71 -3.01 -1.01
N ASP A 65 4.33 -2.90 0.15
CA ASP A 65 4.42 -1.65 0.91
C ASP A 65 5.80 -1.05 0.71
N VAL A 66 5.85 0.09 0.04
CA VAL A 66 7.09 0.76 -0.34
C VAL A 66 7.27 2.00 0.50
N ARG A 67 8.34 2.04 1.28
CA ARG A 67 8.78 3.24 2.00
C ARG A 67 9.92 3.91 1.25
N LEU A 68 9.78 5.20 1.00
CA LEU A 68 10.78 6.02 0.33
C LEU A 68 11.63 6.81 1.33
N THR A 69 12.84 7.19 0.93
CA THR A 69 13.79 7.94 1.78
C THR A 69 13.28 9.32 2.18
N ASN A 70 12.29 9.85 1.47
CA ASN A 70 11.67 11.13 1.77
C ASN A 70 10.52 11.04 2.80
N GLY A 71 10.24 9.83 3.30
CA GLY A 71 9.18 9.54 4.26
C GLY A 71 7.85 9.11 3.64
N ALA A 72 7.69 9.18 2.31
CA ALA A 72 6.46 8.74 1.67
C ALA A 72 6.32 7.21 1.72
N THR A 73 5.10 6.74 1.91
CA THR A 73 4.74 5.32 1.97
C THR A 73 3.67 5.04 0.91
N ILE A 74 3.89 4.04 0.07
CA ILE A 74 3.00 3.69 -1.04
C ILE A 74 2.69 2.20 -0.98
N GLU A 75 1.41 1.88 -0.97
CA GLU A 75 0.94 0.50 -1.05
C GLU A 75 0.56 0.19 -2.51
N PHE A 76 1.09 -0.89 -3.06
CA PHE A 76 0.77 -1.37 -4.39
C PHE A 76 0.10 -2.73 -4.31
N SER A 77 -0.88 -2.92 -5.19
CA SER A 77 -1.38 -4.26 -5.49
C SER A 77 -0.29 -5.14 -6.09
N ASN A 78 -0.55 -6.44 -6.09
CA ASN A 78 0.25 -7.43 -6.81
C ASN A 78 0.54 -7.12 -8.30
N LYS A 79 -0.26 -6.24 -8.94
CA LYS A 79 -0.08 -5.81 -10.34
C LYS A 79 0.71 -4.50 -10.49
N GLY A 80 1.10 -3.87 -9.38
CA GLY A 80 1.78 -2.58 -9.35
C GLY A 80 0.84 -1.36 -9.36
N LYS A 81 -0.48 -1.57 -9.29
CA LYS A 81 -1.44 -0.47 -9.13
C LYS A 81 -1.42 0.02 -7.70
N TRP A 82 -1.21 1.31 -7.49
CA TRP A 82 -1.23 1.89 -6.15
C TRP A 82 -2.65 1.84 -5.54
N LYS A 83 -2.69 1.57 -4.23
CA LYS A 83 -3.88 1.54 -3.38
C LYS A 83 -3.87 2.72 -2.42
N SER A 84 -2.74 2.98 -1.78
CA SER A 84 -2.56 4.07 -0.82
C SER A 84 -1.28 4.84 -1.14
N VAL A 85 -1.32 6.16 -1.00
CA VAL A 85 -0.16 7.05 -1.10
C VAL A 85 -0.22 8.00 0.09
N ASP A 86 0.72 7.85 1.00
CA ASP A 86 0.87 8.66 2.19
C ASP A 86 2.19 9.43 2.10
N CYS A 87 2.09 10.75 1.99
CA CYS A 87 3.23 11.65 1.88
C CYS A 87 3.66 12.24 3.24
N GLY A 88 3.06 11.79 4.35
CA GLY A 88 3.29 12.28 5.71
C GLY A 88 2.92 13.76 5.85
N LYS A 89 3.93 14.64 5.83
CA LYS A 89 3.74 16.10 5.92
C LYS A 89 3.79 16.81 4.57
N ARG A 90 4.00 16.09 3.48
CA ARG A 90 4.14 16.65 2.13
C ARG A 90 2.84 16.47 1.35
N ASN A 91 2.65 17.30 0.33
CA ASN A 91 1.50 17.16 -0.55
C ASN A 91 1.60 15.88 -1.39
N VAL A 92 0.47 15.19 -1.56
CA VAL A 92 0.31 14.15 -2.57
C VAL A 92 0.40 14.79 -3.96
N PRO A 93 1.12 14.19 -4.92
CA PRO A 93 1.11 14.63 -6.31
C PRO A 93 -0.32 14.83 -6.85
N ASP A 94 -0.64 16.05 -7.28
CA ASP A 94 -2.02 16.44 -7.65
C ASP A 94 -2.66 15.52 -8.71
N GLU A 95 -1.87 14.96 -9.61
CA GLU A 95 -2.35 14.04 -10.64
C GLU A 95 -2.91 12.72 -10.08
N LEU A 96 -2.50 12.32 -8.87
CA LEU A 96 -3.00 11.11 -8.21
C LEU A 96 -4.38 11.31 -7.59
N VAL A 97 -4.75 12.54 -7.27
CA VAL A 97 -6.02 12.88 -6.61
C VAL A 97 -7.06 13.28 -7.66
N PRO A 98 -8.28 12.70 -7.69
CA PRO A 98 -9.32 13.14 -8.62
C PRO A 98 -9.59 14.65 -8.58
N LYS A 99 -9.72 15.29 -9.75
CA LYS A 99 -9.91 16.75 -9.87
C LYS A 99 -11.08 17.28 -9.04
N THR A 100 -12.20 16.55 -9.00
CA THR A 100 -13.38 16.91 -8.20
C THR A 100 -13.05 17.03 -6.70
N ILE A 101 -12.25 16.09 -6.19
CA ILE A 101 -11.82 16.08 -4.78
C ILE A 101 -10.86 17.23 -4.51
N ARG A 102 -9.85 17.45 -5.36
CA ARG A 102 -8.92 18.58 -5.21
C ARG A 102 -9.66 19.91 -5.14
N ASN A 103 -10.61 20.11 -6.05
CA ASN A 103 -11.42 21.32 -6.08
C ASN A 103 -12.28 21.48 -4.82
N TYR A 104 -12.84 20.38 -4.31
CA TYR A 104 -13.62 20.40 -3.07
C TYR A 104 -12.73 20.81 -1.88
N VAL A 105 -11.56 20.20 -1.72
CA VAL A 105 -10.65 20.53 -0.61
C VAL A 105 -10.19 21.98 -0.73
N ALA A 106 -9.68 22.42 -1.88
CA ALA A 106 -9.21 23.80 -2.07
C ALA A 106 -10.29 24.86 -1.82
N LYS A 107 -11.56 24.55 -2.12
CA LYS A 107 -12.68 25.48 -1.89
C LYS A 107 -13.09 25.57 -0.42
N ASN A 108 -13.11 24.45 0.29
CA ASN A 108 -13.68 24.39 1.64
C ASN A 108 -12.60 24.48 2.74
N TYR A 109 -11.36 24.16 2.40
CA TYR A 109 -10.21 24.09 3.31
C TYR A 109 -8.97 24.67 2.59
N PRO A 110 -8.92 25.99 2.36
CA PRO A 110 -7.89 26.62 1.52
C PRO A 110 -6.47 26.57 2.13
N ASP A 111 -6.36 26.47 3.46
CA ASP A 111 -5.09 26.49 4.19
C ASP A 111 -4.54 25.09 4.52
N VAL A 112 -5.22 24.03 4.07
CA VAL A 112 -4.80 22.65 4.33
C VAL A 112 -4.39 21.96 3.04
N THR A 113 -3.48 20.98 3.16
CA THR A 113 -2.95 20.23 2.02
C THR A 113 -3.38 18.77 2.08
N ILE A 114 -3.50 18.14 0.92
CA ILE A 114 -3.81 16.71 0.83
C ILE A 114 -2.51 15.94 1.03
N VAL A 115 -2.37 15.26 2.16
CA VAL A 115 -1.14 14.53 2.51
C VAL A 115 -1.27 13.03 2.30
N LYS A 116 -2.50 12.52 2.18
CA LYS A 116 -2.77 11.10 1.96
C LYS A 116 -3.94 10.89 1.02
N ILE A 117 -3.85 9.86 0.17
CA ILE A 117 -4.97 9.34 -0.61
C ILE A 117 -4.97 7.82 -0.57
N GLU A 118 -6.14 7.24 -0.31
CA GLU A 118 -6.40 5.81 -0.38
C GLU A 118 -7.57 5.52 -1.31
N LYS A 119 -7.41 4.51 -2.17
CA LYS A 119 -8.45 3.97 -3.05
C LYS A 119 -9.10 2.77 -2.39
N LYS A 120 -10.38 2.91 -2.07
CA LYS A 120 -11.24 1.83 -1.57
C LYS A 120 -12.22 1.40 -2.64
N SER A 121 -12.82 0.22 -2.48
CA SER A 121 -13.89 -0.25 -3.37
C SER A 121 -15.13 0.68 -3.36
N SER A 122 -15.35 1.38 -2.25
CA SER A 122 -16.45 2.33 -2.06
C SER A 122 -16.15 3.76 -2.51
N GLY A 123 -14.89 4.09 -2.83
CA GLY A 123 -14.48 5.45 -3.17
C GLY A 123 -13.06 5.78 -2.74
N TYR A 124 -12.87 6.99 -2.20
CA TYR A 124 -11.58 7.53 -1.83
C TYR A 124 -11.59 7.99 -0.38
N GLU A 125 -10.49 7.76 0.33
CA GLU A 125 -10.20 8.44 1.59
C GLU A 125 -9.04 9.40 1.40
N ILE A 126 -9.19 10.60 1.93
CA ILE A 126 -8.27 11.72 1.77
C ILE A 126 -7.86 12.18 3.16
N GLY A 127 -6.57 12.07 3.47
CA GLY A 127 -6.00 12.64 4.69
C GLY A 127 -5.45 14.04 4.41
N LEU A 128 -5.70 14.94 5.35
CA LEU A 128 -5.30 16.34 5.29
C LEU A 128 -4.21 16.65 6.32
N SER A 129 -3.46 17.73 6.08
CA SER A 129 -2.35 18.14 6.95
C SER A 129 -2.76 18.55 8.37
N ASP A 130 -4.04 18.80 8.60
CA ASP A 130 -4.64 19.14 9.89
C ASP A 130 -5.26 17.93 10.61
N GLN A 131 -4.87 16.70 10.21
CA GLN A 131 -5.34 15.44 10.78
C GLN A 131 -6.82 15.15 10.51
N LEU A 132 -7.46 15.85 9.57
CA LEU A 132 -8.78 15.48 9.10
C LEU A 132 -8.71 14.42 8.01
N LYS A 133 -9.63 13.46 8.09
CA LYS A 133 -9.82 12.41 7.11
C LYS A 133 -11.19 12.53 6.47
N MET A 134 -11.22 12.66 5.15
CA MET A 134 -12.44 12.82 4.37
C MET A 134 -12.71 11.60 3.50
N LYS A 135 -13.97 11.15 3.50
CA LYS A 135 -14.43 10.07 2.62
C LYS A 135 -15.20 10.65 1.45
N PHE A 136 -14.90 10.15 0.25
CA PHE A 136 -15.58 10.49 -1.00
C PHE A 136 -16.05 9.21 -1.67
N ASN A 137 -17.14 9.26 -2.43
CA ASN A 137 -17.53 8.14 -3.28
C ASN A 137 -16.67 8.06 -4.56
N LEU A 138 -16.91 7.03 -5.38
CA LEU A 138 -16.21 6.81 -6.66
C LEU A 138 -16.34 7.98 -7.66
N LEU A 139 -17.39 8.80 -7.56
CA LEU A 139 -17.60 10.01 -8.37
C LEU A 139 -16.88 11.24 -7.81
N GLY A 140 -16.17 11.11 -6.68
CA GLY A 140 -15.49 12.20 -6.00
C GLY A 140 -16.42 13.14 -5.23
N GLN A 141 -17.64 12.69 -4.89
CA GLN A 141 -18.58 13.45 -4.07
C GLN A 141 -18.31 13.18 -2.59
N PHE A 142 -18.25 14.24 -1.79
CA PHE A 142 -18.04 14.18 -0.34
C PHE A 142 -19.10 13.33 0.35
N LYS A 143 -18.69 12.53 1.33
CA LYS A 143 -19.56 11.66 2.12
C LYS A 143 -19.49 11.96 3.62
N SER A 144 -18.29 12.00 4.18
CA SER A 144 -18.10 12.23 5.61
C SER A 144 -16.70 12.77 5.90
N ILE A 145 -16.55 13.33 7.09
CA ILE A 145 -15.27 13.76 7.65
C ILE A 145 -15.17 13.26 9.08
N GLU A 146 -13.98 12.86 9.47
CA GLU A 146 -13.63 12.33 10.78
C GLU A 146 -12.21 12.81 11.13
N MET A 147 -11.91 12.93 12.43
CA MET A 147 -10.54 13.21 12.88
C MET A 147 -9.75 11.90 12.78
N ASP A 148 -8.50 11.97 12.31
CA ASP A 148 -7.62 10.80 12.27
C ASP A 148 -7.18 10.51 13.71
N ASP A 149 -7.75 9.47 14.30
CA ASP A 149 -7.37 8.95 15.61
C ASP A 149 -6.09 8.11 15.44
N ASP A 150 -4.93 8.78 15.32
CA ASP A 150 -3.60 8.14 15.27
C ASP A 150 -3.40 7.08 16.38
#